data_AF-Q30Q35-F1
#
_entry.id   AF-Q30Q35-F1
#
_cell.length_a   1.000
_cell.length_b   1.000
_cell.length_c   1.000
_cell.angle_alpha   90.00
_cell.angle_beta   90.00
_cell.angle_gamma   90.00
#
_symmetry.space_group_name_H-M   'P 1'
#
loop_
_entity.id
_entity.type
_entity.pdbx_description
1 polymer ?
#
loop_
_entity_poly.entity_id
_entity_poly.type
_entity_poly.pdbx_seq_one_letter_code
_entity_poly.pdbx_strand_id
1 'polypeptide(L)' 'MTRTDAAAKATKARSSKANSKCQMAINILRLYGKDINPHSLAQEAGVHRKTATNFLKKLS' A
#
# COMPACT_ATOMS: atom_id res chain seq x y z
N MET A 1 -2.25 27.05 10.25
CA MET A 1 -2.41 25.88 9.35
C MET A 1 -3.16 26.36 8.12
N THR A 2 -2.52 26.41 6.96
CA THR A 2 -3.16 26.86 5.71
C THR A 2 -3.95 25.70 5.08
N ARG A 3 -4.91 26.00 4.18
CA ARG A 3 -5.70 24.95 3.49
C ARG A 3 -4.81 23.95 2.74
N THR A 4 -3.69 24.42 2.19
CA THR A 4 -2.67 23.61 1.51
C THR A 4 -1.96 22.66 2.49
N ASP A 5 -1.63 23.10 3.70
CA ASP A 5 -1.03 22.24 4.73
C ASP A 5 -1.98 21.12 5.16
N ALA A 6 -3.27 21.43 5.30
CA ALA A 6 -4.30 20.45 5.65
C ALA A 6 -4.47 19.39 4.54
N ALA A 7 -4.49 19.80 3.27
CA ALA A 7 -4.58 18.89 2.13
C ALA A 7 -3.35 17.98 1.99
N ALA A 8 -2.14 18.53 2.22
CA ALA A 8 -0.90 17.76 2.24
C ALA A 8 -0.90 16.71 3.36
N LYS A 9 -1.33 17.09 4.57
CA LYS A 9 -1.45 16.19 5.71
C LYS A 9 -2.45 15.06 5.46
N ALA A 10 -3.62 15.38 4.89
CA ALA A 10 -4.63 14.38 4.52
C ALA A 10 -4.10 13.40 3.46
N THR A 11 -3.35 13.90 2.48
CA THR A 11 -2.71 13.06 1.45
C THR A 11 -1.67 12.12 2.06
N LYS A 12 -0.83 12.62 2.97
CA LYS A 12 0.15 11.81 3.69
C LYS A 12 -0.52 10.73 4.57
N ALA A 13 -1.64 11.06 5.22
CA ALA A 13 -2.39 10.09 6.00
C ALA A 13 -3.03 8.99 5.13
N ARG A 14 -3.52 9.34 3.94
CA ARG A 14 -4.05 8.36 2.97
C ARG A 14 -2.95 7.43 2.47
N SER A 15 -1.78 7.96 2.13
CA SER A 15 -0.65 7.17 1.63
C SER A 15 -0.07 6.26 2.71
N SER A 16 0.07 6.74 3.96
CA SER A 16 0.54 5.90 5.07
C SER A 16 -0.42 4.73 5.32
N LYS A 17 -1.73 4.98 5.33
CA LYS A 17 -2.74 3.93 5.48
C LYS A 17 -2.66 2.87 4.37
N ALA A 18 -2.47 3.29 3.12
CA ALA A 18 -2.30 2.37 2.00
C ALA A 18 -1.02 1.52 2.15
N ASN A 19 0.09 2.13 2.55
CA ASN A 19 1.35 1.43 2.79
C ASN A 19 1.21 0.39 3.91
N SER A 20 0.55 0.72 5.02
CA SER A 20 0.30 -0.24 6.11
C SER A 20 -0.53 -1.44 5.65
N LYS A 21 -1.56 -1.22 4.83
CA LYS A 21 -2.35 -2.31 4.23
C LYS A 21 -1.50 -3.21 3.33
N CYS A 22 -0.68 -2.61 2.46
CA CYS A 22 0.24 -3.37 1.60
C CYS A 22 1.21 -4.21 2.45
N GLN A 23 1.81 -3.66 3.50
CA GLN A 23 2.73 -4.39 4.36
C GLN A 23 2.05 -5.59 5.05
N MET A 24 0.83 -5.39 5.55
CA MET A 24 0.06 -6.45 6.19
C MET A 24 -0.30 -7.56 5.19
N ALA A 25 -0.73 -7.19 3.97
CA ALA A 25 -1.01 -8.13 2.91
C ALA A 25 0.23 -8.93 2.47
N ILE A 26 1.41 -8.31 2.41
CA ILE A 26 2.66 -9.04 2.16
C ILE A 26 2.90 -10.10 3.23
N ASN A 27 2.70 -9.75 4.50
CA ASN A 27 2.89 -10.70 5.60
C ASN A 27 1.90 -11.87 5.48
N ILE A 28 0.65 -11.59 5.13
CA ILE A 28 -0.38 -12.61 4.89
C ILE A 28 0.03 -13.52 3.72
N LEU A 29 0.44 -12.95 2.60
CA LEU A 29 0.88 -13.72 1.42
C LEU A 29 2.09 -14.60 1.76
N ARG A 30 3.05 -14.09 2.55
CA ARG A 30 4.19 -14.85 3.06
C ARG A 30 3.77 -16.00 3.96
N LEU A 31 2.83 -15.76 4.89
CA LEU A 31 2.31 -16.77 5.81
C LEU A 31 1.64 -17.92 5.06
N TYR A 32 0.88 -17.61 4.00
CA TYR A 32 0.23 -18.62 3.17
C TYR A 32 1.12 -19.21 2.07
N GLY A 33 2.40 -18.79 1.98
CA GLY A 33 3.32 -19.25 0.94
C GLY A 33 2.88 -18.88 -0.48
N LYS A 34 2.09 -17.81 -0.64
CA LYS A 34 1.61 -17.33 -1.94
C LYS A 34 2.60 -16.37 -2.57
N ASP A 35 2.63 -16.35 -3.90
CA ASP A 35 3.46 -15.41 -4.64
C ASP A 35 3.14 -13.96 -4.31
N ILE A 36 4.19 -13.19 -4.01
CA ILE A 36 4.11 -11.75 -3.75
C ILE A 36 4.30 -11.03 -5.08
N ASN A 37 3.19 -10.76 -5.77
CA ASN A 37 3.18 -10.01 -7.01
C ASN A 37 2.16 -8.84 -6.90
N PRO A 38 2.22 -7.85 -7.81
CA PRO A 38 1.33 -6.68 -7.72
C PRO A 38 -0.16 -7.01 -7.76
N HIS A 39 -0.54 -8.15 -8.37
CA HIS A 39 -1.92 -8.58 -8.45
C HIS A 39 -2.39 -9.18 -7.12
N SER A 40 -1.67 -10.17 -6.58
CA SER A 40 -1.98 -10.80 -5.29
C SER A 40 -1.94 -9.78 -4.16
N LEU A 41 -0.97 -8.87 -4.18
CA LEU A 41 -0.89 -7.79 -3.20
C LEU A 41 -2.07 -6.82 -3.28
N ALA A 42 -2.49 -6.44 -4.49
CA ALA A 42 -3.61 -5.53 -4.68
C ALA A 42 -4.94 -6.14 -4.20
N GLN A 43 -5.14 -7.43 -4.49
CA GLN A 43 -6.31 -8.19 -4.07
C GLN A 43 -6.36 -8.31 -2.53
N GLU A 44 -5.26 -8.70 -1.91
CA GLU A 44 -5.20 -8.91 -0.46
C GLU A 44 -5.26 -7.59 0.33
N ALA A 45 -4.58 -6.54 -0.13
CA ALA A 45 -4.59 -5.23 0.54
C ALA A 45 -5.85 -4.39 0.25
N GLY A 46 -6.67 -4.79 -0.73
CA GLY A 46 -7.83 -4.02 -1.19
C GLY A 46 -7.45 -2.65 -1.74
N VAL A 47 -6.38 -2.59 -2.55
CA VAL A 47 -5.87 -1.36 -3.17
C VAL A 47 -5.79 -1.49 -4.69
N HIS A 48 -5.76 -0.38 -5.41
CA HIS A 48 -5.57 -0.40 -6.85
C HIS A 48 -4.20 -1.02 -7.23
N ARG A 49 -4.15 -1.77 -8.33
CA ARG A 49 -2.92 -2.45 -8.81
C ARG A 49 -1.72 -1.52 -8.90
N LYS A 50 -1.91 -0.29 -9.40
CA LYS A 50 -0.85 0.74 -9.49
C LYS A 50 -0.23 1.07 -8.13
N THR A 51 -1.02 1.11 -7.06
CA THR A 51 -0.54 1.35 -5.69
C THR A 51 0.31 0.18 -5.21
N ALA A 52 -0.15 -1.06 -5.41
CA ALA A 52 0.61 -2.26 -5.09
C ALA A 52 1.93 -2.34 -5.89
N THR A 53 1.91 -2.05 -7.20
CA THR A 53 3.11 -1.99 -8.04
C THR A 53 4.11 -0.95 -7.52
N ASN A 54 3.64 0.28 -7.25
CA ASN A 54 4.51 1.33 -6.74
C ASN A 54 5.08 1.00 -5.36
N PHE A 55 4.31 0.30 -4.53
CA PHE A 55 4.76 -0.16 -3.22
C PHE A 55 5.87 -1.22 -3.36
N LEU A 56 5.65 -2.25 -4.18
CA LEU A 56 6.66 -3.28 -4.44
C LEU A 56 7.94 -2.71 -5.03
N LYS A 57 7.84 -1.75 -5.97
CA LYS A 57 9.01 -1.03 -6.52
C LYS A 57 9.80 -0.21 -5.50
N LYS A 58 9.18 0.21 -4.39
CA LYS A 58 9.86 0.92 -3.30
C LYS A 58 10.47 -0.03 -2.27
N LEU A 59 10.03 -1.30 -2.28
CA LEU A 59 10.48 -2.33 -1.36
C LEU A 59 11.69 -3.10 -1.91
N SER A 60 11.77 -3.24 -3.24
CA SER A 60 12.96 -3.67 -3.99
C SER A 60 14.05 -2.62 -3.97
#